data_AF-A0A0B8P6R6-F1
#
_entry.id   AF-A0A0B8P6R6-F1
#
_cell.length_a   1.000
_cell.length_b   1.000
_cell.length_c   1.000
_cell.angle_alpha   90.00
_cell.angle_beta   90.00
_cell.angle_gamma   90.00
#
_symmetry.space_group_name_H-M   'P 1'
#
loop_
_entity.id
_entity.type
_entity.pdbx_description
1 polymer ?
#
loop_
_entity_poly.entity_id
_entity_poly.type
_entity_poly.pdbx_seq_one_letter_code
_entity_poly.pdbx_strand_id
1 'polypeptide(L)' 'MKFELIDSVLQGDNGQNGVMPAFEGTLTENDVNDIFEYIKSIN' A
#
# COMPACT_ATOMS: atom_id res chain seq x y z
N MET A 1 10.84 0.08 4.60
CA MET A 1 9.59 0.39 5.33
C MET A 1 8.52 1.04 4.45
N LYS A 2 8.57 2.34 4.07
CA LYS A 2 7.49 2.96 3.25
C LYS A 2 7.38 2.36 1.85
N PHE A 3 8.50 2.16 1.17
CA PHE A 3 8.54 1.55 -0.17
C PHE A 3 8.00 0.11 -0.17
N GLU A 4 8.45 -0.72 0.77
CA GLU A 4 7.96 -2.11 0.93
C GLU A 4 6.45 -2.19 1.22
N LEU A 5 5.90 -1.18 1.91
CA LEU A 5 4.47 -1.08 2.17
C LEU A 5 3.69 -0.71 0.91
N ILE A 6 4.21 0.27 0.15
CA ILE A 6 3.59 0.68 -1.12
C ILE A 6 3.60 -0.47 -2.12
N ASP A 7 4.74 -1.16 -2.26
CA ASP A 7 4.85 -2.34 -3.11
C ASP A 7 3.88 -3.44 -2.68
N SER A 8 3.74 -3.70 -1.38
CA SER A 8 2.79 -4.70 -0.87
C SER A 8 1.32 -4.31 -1.14
N VAL A 9 0.98 -3.03 -1.17
CA VAL A 9 -0.39 -2.56 -1.54
C VAL A 9 -0.63 -2.75 -3.03
N LEU A 10 0.32 -2.36 -3.87
CA LEU A 10 0.15 -2.41 -5.32
C LEU A 10 0.19 -3.85 -5.84
N GLN A 11 1.15 -4.64 -5.39
CA GLN A 11 1.44 -5.98 -5.90
C GLN A 11 0.78 -7.11 -5.10
N GLY A 12 0.18 -6.80 -3.95
CA GLY A 12 -0.30 -7.80 -3.01
C GLY A 12 0.84 -8.41 -2.17
N ASP A 13 0.49 -9.35 -1.29
CA ASP A 13 1.38 -9.83 -0.22
C ASP A 13 2.78 -10.25 -0.69
N ASN A 14 3.79 -9.81 0.06
CA ASN A 14 5.22 -10.07 -0.12
C ASN A 14 5.73 -11.24 0.75
N GLY A 15 4.83 -12.12 1.21
CA GLY A 15 5.17 -13.39 1.84
C GLY A 15 5.03 -13.42 3.36
N GLN A 16 4.24 -12.51 3.97
CA GLN A 16 3.96 -12.53 5.41
C GLN A 16 2.51 -12.93 5.71
N ASN A 17 2.09 -14.12 5.25
CA ASN A 17 0.84 -14.80 5.65
C ASN A 17 -0.44 -13.93 5.57
N GLY A 18 -0.46 -12.90 4.73
CA GLY A 18 -1.52 -11.92 4.64
C GLY A 18 -2.27 -12.02 3.31
N VAL A 19 -3.59 -12.02 3.35
CA VAL A 19 -4.46 -12.07 2.14
C VAL A 19 -4.53 -10.70 1.45
N MET A 20 -3.42 -9.94 1.42
CA MET A 20 -3.44 -8.59 0.86
C MET A 20 -3.60 -8.66 -0.66
N PRO A 21 -4.75 -8.22 -1.22
CA PRO A 21 -4.95 -8.27 -2.66
C PRO A 21 -4.12 -7.19 -3.34
N ALA A 22 -3.75 -7.45 -4.60
CA ALA A 22 -3.07 -6.47 -5.43
C ALA A 22 -4.04 -5.35 -5.86
N PHE A 23 -3.60 -4.10 -5.77
CA PHE A 23 -4.37 -2.92 -6.16
C PHE A 23 -3.77 -2.16 -7.37
N GLU A 24 -2.71 -2.65 -8.01
CA GLU A 24 -2.05 -1.95 -9.14
C GLU A 24 -2.97 -1.59 -10.32
N GLY A 25 -4.12 -2.28 -10.49
CA GLY A 25 -5.13 -1.93 -11.50
C GLY A 25 -6.13 -0.85 -11.06
N THR A 26 -6.07 -0.42 -9.80
CA THR A 26 -7.01 0.52 -9.18
C THR A 26 -6.31 1.76 -8.61
N LEU A 27 -5.10 1.60 -8.07
CA LEU A 27 -4.33 2.64 -7.39
C LEU A 27 -2.97 2.80 -8.04
N THR A 28 -2.50 4.05 -8.11
CA THR A 28 -1.12 4.39 -8.44
C THR A 28 -0.28 4.50 -7.17
N GLU A 29 1.04 4.55 -7.33
CA GLU A 29 1.98 4.79 -6.21
C GLU A 29 1.65 6.09 -5.45
N ASN A 30 1.27 7.15 -6.18
CA ASN A 30 0.90 8.43 -5.60
C ASN A 30 -0.40 8.31 -4.77
N ASP A 31 -1.39 7.57 -5.26
CA ASP A 31 -2.64 7.36 -4.50
C ASP A 31 -2.36 6.63 -3.17
N VAL A 32 -1.51 5.60 -3.20
CA VAL A 32 -1.12 4.88 -1.98
C VAL A 32 -0.34 5.80 -1.03
N ASN A 33 0.54 6.65 -1.58
CA ASN A 33 1.27 7.63 -0.80
C ASN A 33 0.32 8.64 -0.12
N ASP A 34 -0.66 9.16 -0.84
CA ASP A 34 -1.62 10.14 -0.33
C ASP A 34 -2.52 9.53 0.76
N ILE A 35 -2.99 8.28 0.57
CA ILE A 35 -3.71 7.53 1.60
C ILE A 35 -2.84 7.35 2.85
N PHE A 36 -1.56 7.03 2.68
CA PHE A 36 -0.65 6.85 3.80
C PHE A 36 -0.43 8.14 4.60
N GLU A 37 -0.23 9.27 3.92
CA GLU A 37 -0.11 10.56 4.60
C GLU A 37 -1.43 11.01 5.25
N TYR A 38 -2.58 10.70 4.64
CA TYR A 38 -3.88 10.91 5.27
C TYR A 38 -4.01 10.12 6.60
N ILE A 39 -3.70 8.82 6.59
CA ILE A 39 -3.78 7.95 7.78
C ILE A 39 -2.84 8.45 8.91
N LYS A 40 -1.66 8.97 8.55
CA LYS A 40 -0.76 9.60 9.52
C LYS A 40 -1.30 10.91 10.09
N SER A 41 -2.03 11.70 9.29
CA SER A 41 -2.54 13.00 9.75
C SER A 41 -3.67 12.87 10.79
N ILE A 42 -4.31 11.71 10.86
CA ILE A 42 -5.44 11.43 11.76
C ILE A 42 -5.04 10.62 13.02
N ASN A 43 -3.76 10.24 13.16
CA ASN A 43 -3.21 9.54 14.34
C ASN A 43 -2.06 10.35 14.95
#